data_AF-A0A452UZK7-F1
#
_entry.id   AF-A0A452UZK7-F1
#
_cell.length_a   1.000
_cell.length_b   1.000
_cell.length_c   1.000
_cell.angle_alpha   90.00
_cell.angle_beta   90.00
_cell.angle_gamma   90.00
#
_symmetry.space_group_name_H-M   'P 1'
#
loop_
_entity.id
_entity.type
_entity.pdbx_description
1 polymer ?
#
loop_
_entity_poly.entity_id
_entity_poly.type
_entity_poly.pdbx_seq_one_letter_code
_entity_poly.pdbx_strand_id
1 'polypeptide(L)'
;DLNQLHVFYWLPLPRPRRGWRTPMDCYKGVTGTIYEYGALTLNDEEYIQFKQYAGKHVLFVNVAAHAAPCLPAELNALHEELKPFGVVVLGFPCNQFGKQEPGKNSEILSGLKYVRPGGGFVPNFQLFEKGDVNGEKEQKVFTFLKNSCPPTSDLLGSSNQLFWEPMKVHDIRWNFEKFLVGPDGVPVMRWFHKAPVSTVKSDILEYLKQSKPE
;
A
#
# COMPACT_ATOMS: atom_id res chain seq x y z
N ASP A 1 46.61 27.86 27.95
CA ASP A 1 46.42 26.41 27.94
C ASP A 1 45.07 26.02 27.39
N LEU A 2 45.06 25.65 26.12
CA LEU A 2 43.97 24.95 25.45
C LEU A 2 44.16 23.46 25.73
N ASN A 3 43.23 22.82 26.43
CA ASN A 3 42.94 21.39 26.24
C ASN A 3 41.72 20.96 27.05
N GLN A 4 40.57 20.84 26.38
CA GLN A 4 39.60 19.78 26.69
C GLN A 4 38.73 19.54 25.45
N LEU A 5 39.23 18.67 24.58
CA LEU A 5 38.49 18.07 23.47
C LEU A 5 37.53 17.02 24.04
N HIS A 6 36.23 17.30 24.02
CA HIS A 6 35.21 16.27 24.17
C HIS A 6 35.07 15.51 22.84
N VAL A 7 35.66 14.32 22.79
CA VAL A 7 35.48 13.33 21.74
C VAL A 7 34.06 12.77 21.85
N PHE A 8 33.18 13.17 20.91
CA PHE A 8 31.90 12.50 20.71
C PHE A 8 32.17 11.14 20.07
N TYR A 9 32.05 10.07 20.87
CA TYR A 9 32.01 8.71 20.35
C TYR A 9 30.75 8.53 19.50
N TRP A 10 30.95 8.37 18.19
CA TRP A 10 29.94 7.79 17.29
C TRP A 10 29.78 6.32 17.64
N LEU A 11 28.87 6.01 18.56
CA LEU A 11 28.36 4.65 18.68
C LEU A 11 27.45 4.39 17.49
N PRO A 12 27.66 3.31 16.71
CA PRO A 12 26.72 2.93 15.66
C PRO A 12 25.35 2.67 16.30
N LEU A 13 24.31 3.31 15.74
CA LEU A 13 22.94 3.09 16.17
C LEU A 13 22.64 1.58 16.20
N PRO A 14 22.01 1.06 17.28
CA PRO A 14 21.72 -0.35 17.37
C PRO A 14 20.81 -0.76 16.20
N ARG A 15 21.25 -1.74 15.40
CA ARG A 15 20.41 -2.33 14.36
C ARG A 15 19.11 -2.85 15.00
N PRO A 16 17.92 -2.49 14.49
CA PRO A 16 16.69 -2.94 15.08
C PRO A 16 16.61 -4.47 15.02
N ARG A 17 16.36 -5.09 16.19
CA ARG A 17 16.10 -6.52 16.32
C ARG A 17 14.96 -6.87 15.38
N ARG A 18 15.11 -7.95 14.57
CA ARG A 18 14.06 -8.47 13.66
C ARG A 18 12.78 -8.77 14.44
N GLY A 19 11.90 -7.77 14.54
CA GLY A 19 10.64 -7.81 15.27
C GLY A 19 9.66 -6.95 14.50
N TRP A 20 8.64 -7.60 13.93
CA TRP A 20 7.52 -6.98 13.22
C TRP A 20 7.91 -5.96 12.13
N ARG A 21 8.70 -6.49 11.19
CA ARG A 21 8.75 -6.27 9.73
C ARG A 21 8.79 -4.81 9.26
N THR A 22 10.02 -4.33 9.13
CA THR A 22 10.41 -3.24 8.21
C THR A 22 9.75 -3.40 6.84
N PRO A 23 9.52 -2.30 6.10
CA PRO A 23 9.12 -2.40 4.70
C PRO A 23 10.11 -3.27 3.92
N MET A 24 9.61 -3.93 2.87
CA MET A 24 10.46 -4.56 1.87
C MET A 24 10.83 -3.49 0.85
N ASP A 25 12.12 -3.15 0.76
CA ASP A 25 12.62 -2.33 -0.34
C ASP A 25 12.40 -3.05 -1.67
N CYS A 26 11.82 -2.35 -2.63
CA CYS A 26 11.64 -2.89 -3.97
C CYS A 26 12.99 -3.06 -4.68
N TYR A 27 13.02 -3.92 -5.70
CA TYR A 27 14.27 -4.25 -6.39
C TYR A 27 14.86 -3.00 -7.07
N LYS A 28 16.19 -2.89 -7.04
CA LYS A 28 16.88 -1.85 -7.82
C LYS A 28 16.77 -2.18 -9.31
N GLY A 29 16.50 -1.18 -10.15
CA GLY A 29 16.44 -1.34 -11.60
C GLY A 29 15.17 -2.04 -12.10
N VAL A 30 14.04 -1.91 -11.40
CA VAL A 30 12.73 -2.30 -11.92
C VAL A 30 12.52 -1.64 -13.29
N THR A 31 12.23 -2.47 -14.30
CA THR A 31 11.92 -2.02 -15.65
C THR A 31 10.42 -1.74 -15.78
N GLY A 32 10.05 -0.58 -16.33
CA GLY A 32 8.65 -0.16 -16.47
C GLY A 32 8.16 0.70 -15.31
N THR A 33 6.98 1.29 -15.47
CA THR A 33 6.38 2.20 -14.48
C THR A 33 4.90 1.94 -14.33
N ILE A 34 4.28 2.46 -13.27
CA ILE A 34 2.82 2.39 -13.12
C ILE A 34 2.07 3.14 -14.24
N TYR A 35 2.74 4.00 -15.01
CA TYR A 35 2.12 4.85 -16.02
C TYR A 35 1.63 4.10 -17.25
N GLU A 36 2.00 2.83 -17.40
CA GLU A 36 1.48 1.93 -18.43
C GLU A 36 0.09 1.37 -18.07
N TYR A 37 -0.37 1.60 -16.84
CA TYR A 37 -1.61 1.05 -16.32
C TYR A 37 -2.59 2.15 -15.91
N GLY A 38 -3.83 1.72 -15.70
CA GLY A 38 -4.90 2.51 -15.10
C GLY A 38 -5.96 1.59 -14.53
N ALA A 39 -7.02 2.19 -14.01
CA ALA A 39 -8.17 1.45 -13.51
C ALA A 39 -9.45 2.31 -13.58
N LEU A 40 -10.59 1.64 -13.67
CA LEU A 40 -11.91 2.26 -13.59
C LEU A 40 -12.22 2.66 -12.15
N THR A 41 -12.79 3.85 -11.96
CA THR A 41 -13.28 4.31 -10.66
C THR A 41 -14.39 3.39 -10.16
N LEU A 42 -14.59 3.36 -8.84
CA LEU A 42 -15.57 2.47 -8.21
C LEU A 42 -17.01 2.61 -8.76
N ASN A 43 -17.38 3.78 -9.28
CA ASN A 43 -18.68 4.06 -9.88
C ASN A 43 -18.74 3.82 -11.41
N ASP A 44 -17.66 3.33 -12.02
CA ASP A 44 -17.54 3.06 -13.46
C ASP A 44 -17.76 4.31 -14.35
N GLU A 45 -17.54 5.51 -13.80
CA GLU A 45 -17.72 6.77 -14.53
C GLU A 45 -16.45 7.22 -15.25
N GLU A 46 -15.27 6.84 -14.76
CA GLU A 46 -13.98 7.33 -15.28
C GLU A 46 -12.92 6.22 -15.30
N TYR A 47 -12.22 6.10 -16.44
CA TYR A 47 -10.97 5.34 -16.50
C TYR A 47 -9.80 6.27 -16.19
N ILE A 48 -9.15 6.03 -15.05
CA ILE A 48 -8.00 6.80 -14.61
C ILE A 48 -6.71 6.12 -15.08
N GLN A 49 -5.97 6.79 -15.98
CA GLN A 49 -4.59 6.42 -16.33
C GLN A 49 -3.64 6.87 -15.23
N PHE A 50 -2.83 5.98 -14.65
CA PHE A 50 -1.98 6.34 -13.52
C PHE A 50 -0.86 7.33 -13.88
N LYS A 51 -0.59 7.56 -15.17
CA LYS A 51 0.25 8.66 -15.66
C LYS A 51 -0.18 10.03 -15.13
N GLN A 52 -1.46 10.22 -14.80
CA GLN A 52 -1.95 11.47 -14.20
C GLN A 52 -1.35 11.75 -12.80
N TYR A 53 -0.79 10.74 -12.15
CA TYR A 53 -0.10 10.86 -10.88
C TYR A 53 1.42 11.07 -11.04
N ALA A 54 1.90 11.39 -12.25
CA ALA A 54 3.30 11.76 -12.46
C ALA A 54 3.72 12.93 -11.56
N GLY A 55 4.91 12.82 -10.97
CA GLY A 55 5.42 13.78 -9.99
C GLY A 55 4.87 13.61 -8.56
N LYS A 56 3.94 12.66 -8.33
CA LYS A 56 3.39 12.37 -7.00
C LYS A 56 3.86 11.02 -6.48
N HIS A 57 3.95 10.89 -5.17
CA HIS A 57 4.11 9.59 -4.54
C HIS A 57 2.73 8.92 -4.47
N VAL A 58 2.64 7.63 -4.81
CA VAL A 58 1.37 6.92 -4.88
C VAL A 58 1.41 5.71 -3.96
N LEU A 59 0.49 5.64 -3.00
CA LEU A 59 0.32 4.51 -2.09
C LEU A 59 -0.86 3.64 -2.56
N PHE A 60 -0.55 2.50 -3.17
CA PHE A 60 -1.52 1.50 -3.57
C PHE A 60 -1.87 0.62 -2.39
N VAL A 61 -3.17 0.43 -2.13
CA VAL A 61 -3.67 -0.43 -1.03
C VAL A 61 -4.79 -1.32 -1.55
N ASN A 62 -4.67 -2.64 -1.41
CA ASN A 62 -5.81 -3.53 -1.63
C ASN A 62 -6.71 -3.50 -0.38
N VAL A 63 -8.00 -3.22 -0.53
CA VAL A 63 -8.91 -2.97 0.60
C VAL A 63 -10.04 -4.00 0.67
N ALA A 64 -10.62 -4.12 1.87
CA ALA A 64 -11.82 -4.93 2.13
C ALA A 64 -12.64 -4.31 3.27
N ALA A 65 -13.93 -4.06 3.07
CA ALA A 65 -14.80 -3.42 4.06
C ALA A 65 -15.05 -4.28 5.31
N HIS A 66 -15.05 -5.62 5.17
CA HIS A 66 -15.32 -6.54 6.28
C HIS A 66 -14.06 -7.16 6.90
N ALA A 67 -12.88 -6.64 6.56
CA ALA A 67 -11.63 -7.11 7.12
C ALA A 67 -11.37 -6.56 8.54
N ALA A 68 -10.74 -7.37 9.38
CA ALA A 68 -10.28 -6.98 10.71
C ALA A 68 -8.73 -6.96 10.74
N PRO A 69 -8.10 -5.94 11.35
CA PRO A 69 -8.69 -4.75 11.96
C PRO A 69 -9.22 -3.73 10.93
N CYS A 70 -10.08 -2.80 11.39
CA CYS A 70 -10.82 -1.83 10.58
C CYS A 70 -9.91 -0.68 10.10
N LEU A 71 -9.04 -0.97 9.12
CA LEU A 71 -8.04 -0.01 8.61
C LEU A 71 -8.58 1.16 7.73
N PRO A 72 -9.82 1.20 7.18
CA PRO A 72 -10.23 2.31 6.32
C PRO A 72 -10.18 3.69 6.98
N ALA A 73 -10.55 3.80 8.26
CA ALA A 73 -10.50 5.08 8.98
C ALA A 73 -9.05 5.56 9.22
N GLU A 74 -8.14 4.64 9.51
CA GLU A 74 -6.71 4.96 9.65
C GLU A 74 -6.09 5.38 8.32
N LEU A 75 -6.54 4.81 7.19
CA LEU A 75 -6.11 5.22 5.85
C LEU A 75 -6.58 6.63 5.49
N ASN A 76 -7.77 7.06 5.93
CA ASN A 76 -8.20 8.46 5.77
C ASN A 76 -7.27 9.43 6.49
N ALA A 77 -6.94 9.12 7.75
CA ALA A 77 -6.02 9.93 8.55
C ALA A 77 -4.62 9.97 7.91
N LEU A 78 -4.10 8.82 7.48
CA LEU A 78 -2.84 8.72 6.76
C LEU A 78 -2.83 9.60 5.50
N HIS A 79 -3.92 9.56 4.72
CA HIS A 79 -4.03 10.34 3.50
C HIS A 79 -4.03 11.85 3.79
N GLU A 80 -4.79 12.34 4.76
CA GLU A 80 -4.76 13.78 5.12
C GLU A 80 -3.38 14.23 5.60
N GLU A 81 -2.71 13.42 6.43
CA GLU A 81 -1.41 13.76 6.98
C GLU A 81 -0.30 13.75 5.92
N LEU A 82 -0.39 12.88 4.91
CA LEU A 82 0.62 12.77 3.85
C LEU A 82 0.35 13.64 2.62
N LYS A 83 -0.87 14.17 2.47
CA LYS A 83 -1.28 15.04 1.36
C LYS A 83 -0.38 16.29 1.18
N PRO A 84 0.06 17.01 2.24
CA PRO A 84 0.99 18.13 2.11
C PRO A 84 2.37 17.75 1.54
N PHE A 85 2.71 16.46 1.60
CA PHE A 85 3.98 15.92 1.10
C PHE A 85 3.85 15.33 -0.32
N GLY A 86 2.70 15.52 -0.99
CA GLY A 86 2.49 15.05 -2.36
C GLY A 86 2.28 13.54 -2.47
N VAL A 87 1.80 12.90 -1.40
CA VAL A 87 1.41 11.48 -1.41
C VAL A 87 -0.08 11.34 -1.68
N VAL A 88 -0.45 10.45 -2.60
CA VAL A 88 -1.83 10.11 -2.94
C VAL A 88 -2.10 8.65 -2.57
N VAL A 89 -3.23 8.38 -1.92
CA VAL A 89 -3.67 7.01 -1.60
C VAL A 89 -4.65 6.53 -2.67
N LEU A 90 -4.48 5.30 -3.16
CA LEU A 90 -5.36 4.63 -4.11
C LEU A 90 -5.82 3.28 -3.54
N GLY A 91 -7.13 3.08 -3.41
CA GLY A 91 -7.72 1.88 -2.83
C GLY A 91 -8.35 0.95 -3.88
N PHE A 92 -7.99 -0.32 -3.81
CA PHE A 92 -8.46 -1.37 -4.73
C PHE A 92 -9.23 -2.46 -3.95
N PRO A 93 -10.57 -2.41 -3.94
CA PRO A 93 -11.36 -3.44 -3.27
C PRO A 93 -11.07 -4.82 -3.86
N CYS A 94 -10.92 -5.83 -2.99
CA CYS A 94 -10.61 -7.20 -3.41
C CYS A 94 -11.26 -8.24 -2.50
N ASN A 95 -11.87 -9.26 -3.11
CA ASN A 95 -12.60 -10.30 -2.39
C ASN A 95 -11.85 -11.63 -2.26
N GLN A 96 -10.56 -11.67 -2.64
CA GLN A 96 -9.77 -12.90 -2.69
C GLN A 96 -9.28 -13.39 -1.33
N PHE A 97 -9.42 -12.58 -0.28
CA PHE A 97 -8.91 -12.85 1.06
C PHE A 97 -10.06 -12.98 2.05
N GLY A 98 -10.36 -14.21 2.47
CA GLY A 98 -11.44 -14.51 3.42
C GLY A 98 -12.84 -14.11 2.95
N LYS A 99 -13.01 -13.78 1.66
CA LYS A 99 -14.23 -13.18 1.08
C LYS A 99 -14.74 -11.96 1.85
N GLN A 100 -13.81 -11.07 2.24
CA GLN A 100 -14.09 -9.91 3.08
C GLN A 100 -14.56 -8.65 2.33
N GLU A 101 -14.78 -8.74 1.01
CA GLU A 101 -15.38 -7.68 0.19
C GLU A 101 -16.49 -8.25 -0.72
N PRO A 102 -17.58 -8.79 -0.12
CA PRO A 102 -18.62 -9.50 -0.87
C PRO A 102 -19.48 -8.56 -1.72
N GLY A 103 -19.67 -7.31 -1.30
CA GLY A 103 -20.56 -6.34 -1.94
C GLY A 103 -20.11 -5.96 -3.36
N LYS A 104 -21.07 -5.67 -4.24
CA LYS A 104 -20.81 -5.14 -5.59
C LYS A 104 -20.19 -3.73 -5.51
N ASN A 105 -19.63 -3.25 -6.62
CA ASN A 105 -19.06 -1.90 -6.71
C ASN A 105 -20.02 -0.81 -6.16
N SER A 106 -21.30 -0.89 -6.53
CA SER A 106 -22.36 0.01 -6.06
C SER A 106 -22.69 -0.08 -4.56
N GLU A 107 -22.30 -1.14 -3.88
CA GLU A 107 -22.61 -1.41 -2.47
C GLU A 107 -21.46 -1.02 -1.54
N ILE A 108 -20.22 -0.97 -2.05
CA ILE A 108 -19.01 -0.77 -1.22
C ILE A 108 -19.06 0.54 -0.43
N LEU A 109 -19.38 1.67 -1.07
CA LEU A 109 -19.48 2.96 -0.37
C LEU A 109 -20.58 2.96 0.69
N SER A 110 -21.73 2.36 0.39
CA SER A 110 -22.83 2.21 1.35
C SER A 110 -22.43 1.32 2.53
N GLY A 111 -21.71 0.22 2.28
CA GLY A 111 -21.17 -0.66 3.31
C GLY A 111 -20.21 0.09 4.24
N LEU A 112 -19.29 0.87 3.67
CA LEU A 112 -18.35 1.69 4.43
C LEU A 112 -19.07 2.74 5.28
N LYS A 113 -20.08 3.42 4.72
CA LYS A 113 -20.81 4.52 5.36
C LYS A 113 -21.77 4.07 6.46
N TYR A 114 -22.47 2.95 6.25
CA TYR A 114 -23.60 2.54 7.10
C TYR A 114 -23.34 1.27 7.91
N VAL A 115 -22.40 0.41 7.50
CA VAL A 115 -22.18 -0.90 8.14
C VAL A 115 -20.85 -0.96 8.86
N ARG A 116 -19.74 -0.85 8.14
CA ARG A 116 -18.39 -0.94 8.69
C ARG A 116 -17.40 -0.19 7.79
N PRO A 117 -16.73 0.87 8.27
CA PRO A 117 -16.73 1.37 9.64
C PRO A 117 -18.08 1.90 10.17
N GLY A 118 -18.99 2.30 9.28
CA GLY A 118 -20.27 2.88 9.67
C GLY A 118 -20.14 4.34 10.11
N GLY A 119 -21.14 4.86 10.83
CA GLY A 119 -21.08 6.19 11.44
C GLY A 119 -21.00 7.35 10.44
N GLY A 120 -21.39 7.15 9.17
CA GLY A 120 -21.28 8.16 8.13
C GLY A 120 -19.90 8.27 7.50
N PHE A 121 -19.01 7.29 7.73
CA PHE A 121 -17.66 7.27 7.17
C PHE A 121 -17.67 7.34 5.63
N VAL A 122 -16.79 8.17 5.08
CA VAL A 122 -16.57 8.29 3.62
C VAL A 122 -15.05 8.30 3.39
N PRO A 123 -14.52 7.44 2.49
CA PRO A 123 -13.13 7.51 2.09
C PRO A 123 -12.77 8.88 1.52
N ASN A 124 -11.64 9.46 1.93
CA ASN A 124 -11.13 10.72 1.37
C ASN A 124 -10.10 10.50 0.25
N PHE A 125 -9.98 9.26 -0.23
CA PHE A 125 -9.06 8.83 -1.27
C PHE A 125 -9.81 8.05 -2.36
N GLN A 126 -9.21 7.93 -3.54
CA GLN A 126 -9.87 7.31 -4.69
C GLN A 126 -10.01 5.79 -4.47
N LEU A 127 -11.23 5.29 -4.64
CA LEU A 127 -11.51 3.87 -4.78
C LEU A 127 -11.70 3.51 -6.25
N PHE A 128 -11.15 2.37 -6.64
CA PHE A 128 -11.31 1.78 -7.95
C PHE A 128 -12.32 0.63 -7.90
N GLU A 129 -12.71 0.12 -9.06
CA GLU A 129 -13.55 -1.07 -9.15
C GLU A 129 -12.94 -2.26 -8.41
N LYS A 130 -13.82 -3.10 -7.84
CA LYS A 130 -13.41 -4.34 -7.22
C LYS A 130 -12.82 -5.27 -8.26
N GLY A 131 -11.65 -5.83 -7.96
CA GLY A 131 -10.97 -6.76 -8.87
C GLY A 131 -9.97 -7.66 -8.17
N ASP A 132 -9.46 -8.62 -8.93
CA ASP A 132 -8.45 -9.55 -8.45
C ASP A 132 -7.08 -8.88 -8.39
N VAL A 133 -6.30 -9.23 -7.37
CA VAL A 133 -4.91 -8.77 -7.19
C VAL A 133 -3.91 -9.93 -7.24
N ASN A 134 -4.41 -11.17 -7.20
CA ASN A 134 -3.68 -12.42 -7.37
C ASN A 134 -4.34 -13.33 -8.42
N GLY A 135 -3.61 -14.34 -8.89
CA GLY A 135 -4.12 -15.38 -9.79
C GLY A 135 -4.21 -14.95 -11.26
N GLU A 136 -4.81 -15.79 -12.09
CA GLU A 136 -4.86 -15.61 -13.55
C GLU A 136 -5.52 -14.30 -14.00
N LYS A 137 -6.49 -13.82 -13.24
CA LYS A 137 -7.32 -12.64 -13.56
C LYS A 137 -6.88 -11.37 -12.84
N GLU A 138 -5.70 -11.38 -12.19
CA GLU A 138 -5.21 -10.22 -11.48
C GLU A 138 -5.07 -8.98 -12.40
N GLN A 139 -5.41 -7.82 -11.85
CA GLN A 139 -5.21 -6.55 -12.52
C GLN A 139 -3.72 -6.34 -12.82
N LYS A 140 -3.40 -5.92 -14.04
CA LYS A 140 -2.01 -5.86 -14.55
C LYS A 140 -1.09 -4.97 -13.71
N VAL A 141 -1.62 -3.91 -13.12
CA VAL A 141 -0.85 -3.08 -12.18
C VAL A 141 -0.37 -3.88 -10.96
N PHE A 142 -1.18 -4.80 -10.44
CA PHE A 142 -0.75 -5.65 -9.32
C PHE A 142 0.23 -6.72 -9.76
N THR A 143 0.16 -7.24 -11.00
CA THR A 143 1.25 -8.05 -11.56
C THR A 143 2.58 -7.29 -11.50
N PHE A 144 2.59 -6.04 -11.96
CA PHE A 144 3.78 -5.20 -11.94
C PHE A 144 4.28 -4.92 -10.51
N LEU A 145 3.40 -4.42 -9.63
CA LEU A 145 3.76 -4.07 -8.25
C LEU A 145 4.29 -5.27 -7.46
N LYS A 146 3.63 -6.43 -7.56
CA LYS A 146 4.02 -7.64 -6.82
C LYS A 146 5.40 -8.15 -7.22
N ASN A 147 5.72 -8.12 -8.51
CA ASN A 147 7.01 -8.59 -9.02
C ASN A 147 8.13 -7.55 -8.89
N SER A 148 7.81 -6.30 -8.55
CA SER A 148 8.78 -5.23 -8.35
C SER A 148 9.42 -5.25 -6.96
N CYS A 149 8.86 -5.98 -6.00
CA CYS A 149 9.33 -5.98 -4.61
C CYS A 149 9.32 -7.40 -4.02
N PRO A 150 10.22 -7.74 -3.09
CA PRO A 150 10.15 -9.00 -2.33
C PRO A 150 8.78 -9.18 -1.65
N PRO A 151 8.31 -10.43 -1.47
CA PRO A 151 7.08 -10.68 -0.73
C PRO A 151 7.22 -10.26 0.74
N THR A 152 6.10 -9.90 1.36
CA THR A 152 6.06 -9.40 2.74
C THR A 152 6.18 -10.51 3.82
N SER A 153 6.11 -11.77 3.40
CA SER A 153 6.12 -12.96 4.24
C SER A 153 6.45 -14.21 3.45
N ASP A 154 7.23 -15.12 4.02
CA ASP A 154 7.43 -16.48 3.48
C ASP A 154 6.15 -17.31 3.54
N LEU A 155 5.28 -17.02 4.52
CA LEU A 155 3.97 -17.65 4.65
C LEU A 155 2.95 -16.93 3.78
N LEU A 156 2.29 -17.68 2.88
CA LEU A 156 1.15 -17.22 2.09
C LEU A 156 -0.13 -17.08 2.93
N GLY A 157 -0.36 -18.03 3.85
CA GLY A 157 -1.58 -18.12 4.64
C GLY A 157 -2.21 -19.50 4.51
N SER A 158 -3.37 -19.70 5.15
CA SER A 158 -4.12 -20.94 5.04
C SER A 158 -4.91 -20.95 3.73
N SER A 159 -4.72 -21.97 2.88
CA SER A 159 -5.32 -22.05 1.54
C SER A 159 -6.86 -21.94 1.54
N ASN A 160 -7.53 -22.40 2.60
CA ASN A 160 -8.99 -22.27 2.75
C ASN A 160 -9.50 -20.82 2.91
N GLN A 161 -8.61 -19.84 3.05
CA GLN A 161 -8.92 -18.43 3.14
C GLN A 161 -8.44 -17.63 1.92
N LEU A 162 -7.80 -18.30 0.96
CA LEU A 162 -7.16 -17.70 -0.21
C LEU A 162 -7.92 -18.17 -1.46
N PHE A 163 -8.56 -17.24 -2.16
CA PHE A 163 -9.51 -17.54 -3.24
C PHE A 163 -8.95 -17.12 -4.61
N TRP A 164 -7.83 -17.73 -5.03
CA TRP A 164 -7.25 -17.55 -6.37
C TRP A 164 -6.38 -18.75 -6.75
N GLU A 165 -6.13 -18.90 -8.04
CA GLU A 165 -5.12 -19.79 -8.62
C GLU A 165 -4.50 -19.14 -9.87
N PRO A 166 -3.27 -19.51 -10.27
CA PRO A 166 -2.30 -20.28 -9.49
C PRO A 166 -1.69 -19.44 -8.34
N MET A 167 -1.26 -20.09 -7.27
CA MET A 167 -0.47 -19.44 -6.21
C MET A 167 0.96 -19.14 -6.65
N LYS A 168 1.49 -17.96 -6.31
CA LYS A 168 2.84 -17.49 -6.64
C LYS A 168 3.57 -16.93 -5.42
N VAL A 169 4.91 -16.99 -5.47
CA VAL A 169 5.78 -16.48 -4.40
C VAL A 169 5.51 -15.01 -4.08
N HIS A 170 5.27 -14.17 -5.09
CA HIS A 170 5.10 -12.73 -4.92
C HIS A 170 3.67 -12.26 -4.60
N ASP A 171 2.71 -13.19 -4.46
CA ASP A 171 1.30 -12.87 -4.23
C ASP A 171 1.07 -11.92 -3.03
N ILE A 172 0.05 -11.09 -3.12
CA ILE A 172 -0.40 -10.31 -1.95
C ILE A 172 -0.90 -11.30 -0.90
N ARG A 173 -0.51 -11.08 0.36
CA ARG A 173 -0.74 -12.03 1.45
C ARG A 173 -2.12 -11.87 2.08
N TRP A 174 -2.63 -10.65 2.14
CA TRP A 174 -3.94 -10.38 2.73
C TRP A 174 -4.49 -9.00 2.33
N ASN A 175 -5.69 -8.67 2.82
CA ASN A 175 -6.25 -7.32 2.77
C ASN A 175 -5.32 -6.31 3.44
N PHE A 176 -5.23 -5.11 2.87
CA PHE A 176 -4.44 -3.95 3.34
C PHE A 176 -2.92 -4.09 3.22
N GLU A 177 -2.45 -4.88 2.26
CA GLU A 177 -1.07 -4.79 1.81
C GLU A 177 -0.85 -3.49 1.04
N LYS A 178 0.36 -2.92 1.12
CA LYS A 178 0.61 -1.54 0.68
C LYS A 178 1.86 -1.49 -0.18
N PHE A 179 1.82 -0.72 -1.25
CA PHE A 179 2.97 -0.44 -2.12
C PHE A 179 3.12 1.07 -2.28
N LEU A 180 4.30 1.60 -1.99
CA LEU A 180 4.66 2.97 -2.32
C LEU A 180 5.32 2.98 -3.69
N VAL A 181 4.90 3.91 -4.52
CA VAL A 181 5.47 4.23 -5.82
C VAL A 181 5.98 5.67 -5.79
N GLY A 182 7.17 5.88 -6.34
CA GLY A 182 7.84 7.18 -6.41
C GLY A 182 7.21 8.12 -7.44
N PRO A 183 7.68 9.39 -7.47
CA PRO A 183 7.17 10.42 -8.38
C PRO A 183 7.53 10.19 -9.85
N ASP A 184 8.44 9.24 -10.10
CA ASP A 184 8.84 8.72 -11.41
C ASP A 184 8.03 7.49 -11.85
N GLY A 185 7.11 7.01 -11.01
CA GLY A 185 6.23 5.89 -11.31
C GLY A 185 6.86 4.52 -11.02
N VAL A 186 8.03 4.49 -10.37
CA VAL A 186 8.76 3.26 -10.02
C VAL A 186 8.42 2.82 -8.58
N PRO A 187 8.13 1.54 -8.31
CA PRO A 187 7.88 1.04 -6.96
C PRO A 187 9.09 1.21 -6.04
N VAL A 188 8.84 1.69 -4.82
CA VAL A 188 9.86 2.03 -3.82
C VAL A 188 9.90 1.00 -2.70
N MET A 189 8.74 0.71 -2.10
CA MET A 189 8.67 -0.21 -0.95
C MET A 189 7.29 -0.86 -0.81
N ARG A 190 7.26 -2.01 -0.13
CA ARG A 190 6.07 -2.83 0.11
C ARG A 190 5.93 -3.19 1.59
N TRP A 191 4.76 -2.97 2.18
CA TRP A 191 4.52 -3.29 3.60
C TRP A 191 3.61 -4.49 3.77
N PHE A 192 3.92 -5.29 4.80
CA PHE A 192 3.04 -6.34 5.29
C PHE A 192 1.68 -5.75 5.74
N HIS A 193 0.59 -6.48 5.53
CA HIS A 193 -0.75 -5.97 5.81
C HIS A 193 -0.97 -5.54 7.27
N LYS A 194 -0.31 -6.20 8.24
CA LYS A 194 -0.37 -5.84 9.67
C LYS A 194 0.58 -4.72 10.09
N ALA A 195 1.35 -4.14 9.17
CA ALA A 195 2.19 -2.99 9.48
C ALA A 195 1.29 -1.83 9.98
N PRO A 196 1.54 -1.29 11.19
CA PRO A 196 0.77 -0.16 11.71
C PRO A 196 0.82 1.03 10.76
N VAL A 197 -0.28 1.75 10.63
CA VAL A 197 -0.35 2.96 9.78
C VAL A 197 0.66 4.02 10.24
N SER A 198 0.95 4.11 11.54
CA SER A 198 2.01 4.97 12.08
C SER A 198 3.40 4.60 11.56
N THR A 199 3.72 3.31 11.47
CA THR A 199 4.98 2.83 10.90
C THR A 199 5.06 3.17 9.42
N VAL A 200 4.01 2.87 8.64
CA VAL A 200 3.94 3.21 7.21
C VAL A 200 4.16 4.71 6.99
N LYS A 201 3.53 5.56 7.82
CA LYS A 201 3.73 7.01 7.78
C LYS A 201 5.18 7.40 8.04
N SER A 202 5.77 6.89 9.12
CA SER A 202 7.15 7.20 9.50
C SER A 202 8.13 6.80 8.40
N ASP A 203 7.97 5.61 7.82
CA ASP A 203 8.81 5.10 6.73
C ASP A 203 8.69 5.97 5.48
N ILE A 204 7.47 6.38 5.09
CA ILE A 204 7.24 7.29 3.96
C ILE A 204 7.90 8.64 4.22
N LEU A 205 7.71 9.24 5.40
CA LEU A 205 8.31 10.53 5.73
C LEU A 205 9.84 10.46 5.78
N GLU A 206 10.41 9.34 6.20
CA GLU A 206 11.85 9.12 6.18
C GLU A 206 12.36 9.02 4.74
N TYR A 207 11.71 8.24 3.88
CA TYR A 207 12.03 8.15 2.45
C TYR A 207 12.00 9.54 1.78
N LEU A 208 10.95 10.31 2.04
CA LEU A 208 10.77 11.66 1.47
C LEU A 208 11.84 12.66 1.93
N LYS A 209 12.43 12.47 3.11
CA LYS A 209 13.55 13.30 3.58
C LYS A 209 14.84 12.96 2.84
N GLN A 210 15.06 11.69 2.55
CA GLN A 210 16.25 11.21 1.85
C GLN A 210 16.20 11.53 0.34
N SER A 211 15.00 11.67 -0.23
CA SER A 211 14.79 11.88 -1.67
C SER A 211 14.74 13.35 -2.10
N LYS A 212 14.81 14.32 -1.17
CA LYS A 212 14.88 15.74 -1.54
C LYS A 212 16.28 16.07 -2.07
N PRO A 213 16.42 16.58 -3.30
CA PRO A 213 17.68 17.20 -3.71
C PRO A 213 17.92 18.44 -2.83
N GLU A 214 19.19 18.65 -2.42
CA GLU A 214 19.65 19.89 -1.76
C GLU A 214 19.29 21.15 -2.56
#